data_AF-A0A094DJY0-F1
#
_entry.id   AF-A0A094DJY0-F1
#
_cell.length_a   1.000
_cell.length_b   1.000
_cell.length_c   1.000
_cell.angle_alpha   90.00
_cell.angle_beta   90.00
_cell.angle_gamma   90.00
#
_symmetry.space_group_name_H-M   'P 1'
#
loop_
_entity.id
_entity.type
_entity.pdbx_description
1 polymer ?
#
loop_
_entity_poly.entity_id
_entity_poly.type
_entity_poly.pdbx_seq_one_letter_code
_entity_poly.pdbx_strand_id
1 'polypeptide(L)'
;MFIKNLKRKWSSKPTTPITITPQLYLALYARLKYPNTYHYALHVSSSEGVSSPSIRTMKYHCKNIIAVTEGTVSIPWVYEAVKIDPESDPRIVVRVLLGDVSHIDMVDSLLEAVPVGEGRKEDFNCVSWVKDALLRLDQAGVISRGDVSGWESVERTALDYVTEKKQQGRFESGWEAPTSIMELSSNKQQRRHNHIFSRNSKHVSLTAHHDRPPWASRSHLDTMHYDTPLPSRHVRPYWPVVTGATPELSLFGVYMGGQLLSCLALVVIEGERKGNAWGPIGFPTIWATSWVFIPFGFVQPVHNLVHVLFSRIGRAKGQADANAISANAKRIALLPVSLTLGYIIPSFVVCLPSPEVVSHHSRQGFLIAWQFFAIWTAVSQFILTGLVSDNKINRLLGIGESPQRKAATALRYTYNFVLVVTGLTHSLILVFGLCHAFIQSYSPETANQLHPLLIFQPISPFLNEKLDAFERGILSLLQHDTYFAGASSLIWALYLYSNVKPGVTFAALVGKATVFTVLFGPCGAALAVMKERDETVFADSTDSVTPKKQN
;
A
#
# COMPACT_ATOMS: atom_id res chain seq x y z
N MET A 1 -52.51 22.76 -50.22
CA MET A 1 -51.96 24.04 -49.73
C MET A 1 -50.67 23.72 -48.98
N PHE A 2 -49.50 23.89 -49.61
CA PHE A 2 -48.19 23.50 -49.10
C PHE A 2 -47.09 24.42 -49.70
N ILE A 3 -46.16 24.88 -48.84
CA ILE A 3 -44.78 25.40 -49.03
C ILE A 3 -44.53 26.62 -49.95
N LYS A 4 -43.83 27.66 -49.44
CA LYS A 4 -42.43 28.04 -49.82
C LYS A 4 -41.94 29.43 -49.36
N ASN A 5 -40.75 29.36 -48.75
CA ASN A 5 -39.56 30.20 -48.92
C ASN A 5 -39.43 31.55 -48.21
N LEU A 6 -38.68 31.51 -47.11
CA LEU A 6 -37.84 32.59 -46.58
C LEU A 6 -36.51 32.70 -47.36
N LYS A 7 -36.20 33.89 -47.86
CA LYS A 7 -34.83 34.39 -48.06
C LYS A 7 -34.82 35.89 -47.72
N ARG A 8 -34.17 36.27 -46.61
CA ARG A 8 -33.67 37.64 -46.41
C ARG A 8 -32.23 37.58 -45.90
N LYS A 9 -31.34 38.12 -46.74
CA LYS A 9 -29.94 38.42 -46.45
C LYS A 9 -29.83 39.27 -45.18
N TRP A 10 -29.00 38.84 -44.24
CA TRP A 10 -28.45 39.71 -43.20
C TRP A 10 -26.99 40.00 -43.53
N SER A 11 -26.67 41.29 -43.55
CA SER A 11 -25.35 41.86 -43.71
C SER A 11 -24.46 41.43 -42.53
N SER A 12 -23.37 40.75 -42.82
CA SER A 12 -22.31 40.47 -41.87
C SER A 12 -21.52 41.77 -41.61
N LYS A 13 -21.67 42.34 -40.41
CA LYS A 13 -20.58 43.15 -39.85
C LYS A 13 -19.34 42.25 -39.75
N PRO A 14 -18.12 42.74 -40.05
CA PRO A 14 -16.92 41.97 -39.79
C PRO A 14 -16.78 41.82 -38.28
N THR A 15 -17.07 40.63 -37.77
CA THR A 15 -16.66 40.22 -36.43
C THR A 15 -15.15 40.13 -36.47
N THR A 16 -14.45 41.08 -35.88
CA THR A 16 -13.02 40.94 -35.59
C THR A 16 -12.87 39.61 -34.84
N PRO A 17 -12.03 38.67 -35.31
CA PRO A 17 -11.80 37.44 -34.58
C PRO A 17 -11.26 37.85 -33.21
N ILE A 18 -11.95 37.43 -32.13
CA ILE A 18 -11.39 37.50 -30.79
C ILE A 18 -10.16 36.60 -30.85
N THR A 19 -8.99 37.21 -30.99
CA THR A 19 -7.71 36.51 -30.93
C THR A 19 -7.57 36.12 -29.47
N ILE A 20 -7.86 34.86 -29.16
CA ILE A 20 -7.77 34.38 -27.80
C ILE A 20 -6.30 34.12 -27.54
N THR A 21 -5.67 35.01 -26.78
CA THR A 21 -4.25 34.94 -26.46
C THR A 21 -4.00 33.84 -25.44
N PRO A 22 -3.01 32.95 -25.66
CA PRO A 22 -2.62 31.97 -24.66
C PRO A 22 -2.20 32.65 -23.35
N GLN A 23 -2.47 32.00 -22.23
CA GLN A 23 -2.28 32.56 -20.89
C GLN A 23 -1.27 31.74 -20.10
N LEU A 24 -0.34 32.43 -19.43
CA LEU A 24 0.66 31.89 -18.53
C LEU A 24 0.14 31.94 -17.09
N TYR A 25 0.27 30.82 -16.39
CA TYR A 25 -0.12 30.68 -14.98
C TYR A 25 1.01 30.10 -14.14
N LEU A 26 1.12 30.57 -12.90
CA LEU A 26 1.81 29.85 -11.84
C LEU A 26 0.83 28.87 -11.19
N ALA A 27 1.16 27.58 -11.20
CA ALA A 27 0.36 26.54 -10.57
C ALA A 27 1.08 25.98 -9.34
N LEU A 28 0.38 25.97 -8.20
CA LEU A 28 0.87 25.41 -6.95
C LEU A 28 0.18 24.08 -6.67
N TYR A 29 0.97 23.02 -6.53
CA TYR A 29 0.50 21.67 -6.28
C TYR A 29 0.73 21.28 -4.82
N ALA A 30 -0.24 20.60 -4.22
CA ALA A 30 -0.12 20.06 -2.87
C ALA A 30 0.96 18.98 -2.81
N ARG A 31 1.83 19.06 -1.79
CA ARG A 31 2.79 17.99 -1.47
C ARG A 31 2.25 17.15 -0.33
N LEU A 32 1.93 15.89 -0.62
CA LEU A 32 1.38 14.94 0.36
C LEU A 32 2.30 14.74 1.58
N LYS A 33 3.63 14.71 1.37
CA LYS A 33 4.63 14.53 2.45
C LYS A 33 4.87 15.80 3.28
N TYR A 34 4.57 16.98 2.72
CA TYR A 34 4.89 18.29 3.31
C TYR A 34 3.76 19.29 3.03
N PRO A 35 2.62 19.21 3.76
CA PRO A 35 1.38 19.92 3.42
C PRO A 35 1.46 21.46 3.48
N ASN A 36 2.53 21.98 4.10
CA ASN A 36 2.83 23.42 4.18
C ASN A 36 3.79 23.88 3.07
N THR A 37 4.16 23.01 2.15
CA THR A 37 5.04 23.33 1.02
C THR A 37 4.36 22.92 -0.28
N TYR A 38 4.69 23.62 -1.36
CA TYR A 38 4.05 23.42 -2.65
C TYR A 38 5.05 22.97 -3.70
N HIS A 39 4.58 22.18 -4.65
CA HIS A 39 5.32 21.93 -5.88
C HIS A 39 4.92 22.99 -6.92
N TYR A 40 5.90 23.68 -7.49
CA TYR A 40 5.68 24.80 -8.40
C TYR A 40 5.79 24.32 -9.84
N ALA A 41 4.88 24.79 -10.69
CA ALA A 41 4.89 24.53 -12.13
C ALA A 41 4.35 25.74 -12.88
N LEU A 42 4.75 25.88 -14.15
CA LEU A 42 4.17 26.85 -15.07
C LEU A 42 3.14 26.13 -15.94
N HIS A 43 1.95 26.71 -16.08
CA HIS A 43 0.95 26.26 -17.02
C HIS A 43 0.78 27.28 -18.12
N VAL A 44 0.76 26.82 -19.37
CA VAL A 44 0.34 27.65 -20.50
C VAL A 44 -0.91 27.06 -21.12
N SER A 45 -1.99 27.82 -21.09
CA SER A 45 -3.30 27.41 -21.60
C SER A 45 -3.64 28.23 -22.84
N SER A 46 -4.05 27.57 -23.92
CA SER A 46 -4.64 28.23 -25.09
C SER A 46 -6.14 27.96 -25.12
N SER A 47 -6.94 28.96 -25.44
CA SER A 47 -8.39 28.81 -25.60
C SER A 47 -8.71 29.08 -27.07
N GLU A 48 -9.05 28.07 -27.86
CA GLU A 48 -9.64 28.28 -29.19
C GLU A 48 -10.83 27.35 -29.45
N GLY A 49 -11.70 27.80 -30.37
CA GLY A 49 -13.11 27.48 -30.45
C GLY A 49 -13.48 26.05 -30.88
N VAL A 50 -14.52 25.54 -30.20
CA VAL A 50 -15.62 24.64 -30.64
C VAL A 50 -15.31 23.29 -31.33
N SER A 51 -14.07 22.92 -31.66
CA SER A 51 -13.84 21.60 -32.32
C SER A 51 -12.70 20.80 -31.69
N SER A 52 -12.93 20.35 -30.45
CA SER A 52 -12.37 19.15 -29.77
C SER A 52 -12.06 19.43 -28.28
N PRO A 53 -12.43 18.54 -27.35
CA PRO A 53 -12.11 18.65 -25.91
C PRO A 53 -10.70 18.15 -25.55
N SER A 54 -9.80 17.98 -26.53
CA SER A 54 -8.45 17.47 -26.28
C SER A 54 -7.54 18.53 -25.65
N ILE A 55 -7.18 18.30 -24.38
CA ILE A 55 -6.08 18.84 -23.56
C ILE A 55 -5.46 20.17 -24.04
N ARG A 56 -5.83 21.26 -23.34
CA ARG A 56 -5.52 22.65 -23.72
C ARG A 56 -4.42 23.33 -22.91
N THR A 57 -3.87 22.65 -21.91
CA THR A 57 -2.86 23.22 -21.01
C THR A 57 -1.60 22.40 -21.06
N MET A 58 -0.47 23.06 -21.32
CA MET A 58 0.86 22.46 -21.14
C MET A 58 1.36 22.80 -19.74
N LYS A 59 1.85 21.80 -19.01
CA LYS A 59 2.51 21.94 -17.71
C LYS A 59 4.01 21.78 -17.90
N TYR A 60 4.76 22.74 -17.39
CA TYR A 60 6.22 22.76 -17.37
C TYR A 60 6.70 22.78 -15.94
N HIS A 61 7.56 21.84 -15.57
CA HIS A 61 8.16 21.81 -14.23
C HIS A 61 9.41 20.96 -14.19
N CYS A 62 10.18 21.13 -13.11
CA CYS A 62 11.22 20.18 -12.72
C CYS A 62 10.73 19.25 -11.62
N LYS A 63 11.13 17.98 -11.67
CA LYS A 63 10.88 17.00 -10.61
C LYS A 63 12.11 16.16 -10.35
N ASN A 64 12.20 15.62 -9.14
CA ASN A 64 13.16 14.58 -8.85
C ASN A 64 12.66 13.24 -9.40
N ILE A 65 13.50 12.53 -10.13
CA ILE A 65 13.27 11.12 -10.47
C ILE A 65 14.30 10.26 -9.74
N ILE A 66 13.97 9.00 -9.48
CA ILE A 66 14.94 8.03 -8.99
C ILE A 66 15.56 7.38 -10.23
N ALA A 67 16.86 7.61 -10.44
CA ALA A 67 17.61 7.00 -11.54
C ALA A 67 18.64 6.02 -10.97
N VAL A 68 18.64 4.80 -11.49
CA VAL A 68 19.62 3.77 -11.13
C VAL A 68 20.52 3.55 -12.34
N THR A 69 21.79 3.96 -12.22
CA THR A 69 22.79 3.79 -13.28
C THR A 69 23.99 3.08 -12.67
N GLU A 70 24.39 1.95 -13.27
CA GLU A 70 25.56 1.16 -12.85
C GLU A 70 25.59 0.85 -11.33
N GLY A 71 24.43 0.53 -10.75
CA GLY A 71 24.31 0.18 -9.32
C GLY A 71 24.34 1.37 -8.35
N THR A 72 24.41 2.60 -8.86
CA THR A 72 24.31 3.83 -8.04
C THR A 72 22.91 4.43 -8.18
N VAL A 73 22.23 4.62 -7.04
CA VAL A 73 20.95 5.35 -6.98
C VAL A 73 21.26 6.84 -6.92
N SER A 74 20.79 7.57 -7.93
CA SER A 74 20.81 9.02 -7.97
C SER A 74 19.39 9.57 -7.98
N ILE A 75 19.23 10.79 -7.45
CA ILE A 75 17.95 11.51 -7.48
C ILE A 75 18.16 12.77 -8.33
N PRO A 76 18.32 12.65 -9.66
CA PRO A 76 18.51 13.80 -10.51
C PRO A 76 17.21 14.60 -10.63
N TRP A 77 17.36 15.91 -10.79
CA TRP A 77 16.29 16.76 -11.27
C TRP A 77 16.11 16.57 -12.76
N VAL A 78 14.87 16.49 -13.20
CA VAL A 78 14.50 16.35 -14.61
C VAL A 78 13.40 17.35 -14.94
N TYR A 79 13.57 18.06 -16.04
CA TYR A 79 12.54 18.90 -16.65
C TYR A 79 11.52 18.04 -17.39
N GLU A 80 10.25 18.36 -17.22
CA GLU A 80 9.14 17.69 -17.90
C GLU A 80 8.14 18.73 -18.43
N ALA A 81 7.79 18.59 -19.70
CA ALA A 81 6.71 19.30 -20.36
C ALA A 81 5.60 18.29 -20.72
N VAL A 82 4.41 18.45 -20.13
CA VAL A 82 3.32 17.47 -20.28
C VAL A 82 1.97 18.16 -20.46
N LYS A 83 1.16 17.64 -21.39
CA LYS A 83 -0.21 18.10 -21.61
C LYS A 83 -1.09 17.62 -20.45
N ILE A 84 -1.81 18.53 -19.80
CA ILE A 84 -2.70 18.24 -18.68
C ILE A 84 -4.07 18.90 -18.84
N ASP A 85 -5.08 18.32 -18.18
CA ASP A 85 -6.34 18.98 -17.90
C ASP A 85 -6.34 19.51 -16.45
N PRO A 86 -6.26 20.83 -16.22
CA PRO A 86 -6.17 21.39 -14.88
C PRO A 86 -7.41 21.15 -14.01
N GLU A 87 -8.58 20.95 -14.61
CA GLU A 87 -9.81 20.68 -13.85
C GLU A 87 -9.86 19.24 -13.33
N SER A 88 -9.06 18.35 -13.93
CA SER A 88 -9.01 16.93 -13.59
C SER A 88 -7.87 16.55 -12.63
N ASP A 89 -6.94 17.48 -12.29
CA ASP A 89 -5.85 17.20 -11.34
C ASP A 89 -6.15 17.75 -9.93
N PRO A 90 -6.60 16.89 -8.99
CA PRO A 90 -7.01 17.33 -7.65
C PRO A 90 -5.84 17.81 -6.78
N ARG A 91 -4.60 17.69 -7.25
CA ARG A 91 -3.42 18.17 -6.52
C ARG A 91 -3.18 19.66 -6.73
N ILE A 92 -3.80 20.28 -7.73
CA ILE A 92 -3.68 21.72 -7.98
C ILE A 92 -4.42 22.47 -6.87
N VAL A 93 -3.68 23.23 -6.07
CA VAL A 93 -4.22 24.04 -4.97
C VAL A 93 -4.74 25.37 -5.53
N VAL A 94 -3.92 26.05 -6.34
CA VAL A 94 -4.29 27.28 -7.05
C VAL A 94 -3.58 27.39 -8.39
N ARG A 95 -4.19 28.15 -9.29
CA ARG A 95 -3.56 28.67 -10.52
C ARG A 95 -3.69 30.19 -10.50
N VAL A 96 -2.55 30.87 -10.56
CA VAL A 96 -2.48 32.34 -10.56
C VAL A 96 -2.11 32.80 -11.96
N LEU A 97 -2.97 33.60 -12.58
CA LEU A 97 -2.72 34.16 -13.90
C LEU A 97 -1.59 35.19 -13.82
N LEU A 98 -0.51 34.93 -14.54
CA LEU A 98 0.65 35.82 -14.61
C LEU A 98 0.56 36.79 -15.79
N GLY A 99 0.05 36.32 -16.92
CA GLY A 99 -0.11 37.17 -18.10
C GLY A 99 -0.46 36.46 -19.40
N ASP A 100 -0.61 37.23 -20.47
CA ASP A 100 -0.86 36.77 -21.83
C ASP A 100 0.46 36.53 -22.58
N VAL A 101 0.52 35.47 -23.37
CA VAL A 101 1.71 35.03 -24.13
C VAL A 101 1.53 35.41 -25.60
N SER A 102 2.45 36.21 -26.16
CA SER A 102 2.43 36.63 -27.58
C SER A 102 3.05 35.60 -28.53
N HIS A 103 4.11 34.92 -28.09
CA HIS A 103 4.92 34.00 -28.91
C HIS A 103 4.92 32.60 -28.31
N ILE A 104 3.77 31.92 -28.41
CA ILE A 104 3.55 30.59 -27.82
C ILE A 104 4.51 29.53 -28.39
N ASP A 105 4.89 29.67 -29.64
CA ASP A 105 5.84 28.84 -30.38
C ASP A 105 7.25 28.87 -29.79
N MET A 106 7.61 29.95 -29.10
CA MET A 106 8.92 30.07 -28.44
C MET A 106 8.97 29.46 -27.04
N VAL A 107 7.81 29.27 -26.38
CA VAL A 107 7.72 28.88 -24.97
C VAL A 107 8.42 27.55 -24.69
N ASP A 108 8.16 26.51 -25.49
CA ASP A 108 8.71 25.17 -25.28
C ASP A 108 10.25 25.22 -25.28
N SER A 109 10.84 25.83 -26.32
CA SER A 109 12.30 25.97 -26.44
C SER A 109 12.93 26.84 -25.35
N LEU A 110 12.21 27.87 -24.89
CA LEU A 110 12.69 28.76 -23.82
C LEU A 110 12.62 28.10 -22.44
N LEU A 111 11.63 27.25 -22.19
CA LEU A 111 11.52 26.54 -20.91
C LEU A 111 12.44 25.31 -20.85
N GLU A 112 12.60 24.60 -21.96
CA GLU A 112 13.50 23.44 -22.06
C GLU A 112 14.97 23.81 -21.86
N ALA A 113 15.41 24.96 -22.35
CA ALA A 113 16.79 25.41 -22.18
C ALA A 113 17.07 26.14 -20.84
N VAL A 114 16.12 26.13 -19.88
CA VAL A 114 16.42 26.53 -18.49
C VAL A 114 17.26 25.44 -17.83
N PRO A 115 18.45 25.75 -17.30
CA PRO A 115 19.32 24.75 -16.68
C PRO A 115 18.62 23.99 -15.56
N VAL A 116 18.76 22.66 -15.58
CA VAL A 116 18.30 21.76 -14.52
C VAL A 116 19.51 21.35 -13.69
N GLY A 117 19.46 21.56 -12.37
CA GLY A 117 20.60 21.31 -11.50
C GLY A 117 21.02 19.83 -11.46
N GLU A 118 22.33 19.57 -11.55
CA GLU A 118 22.91 18.25 -11.29
C GLU A 118 22.86 17.94 -9.78
N GLY A 119 22.41 16.74 -9.42
CA GLY A 119 22.05 16.38 -8.04
C GLY A 119 23.16 16.57 -6.99
N ARG A 120 22.73 16.87 -5.75
CA ARG A 120 23.43 17.15 -4.47
C ARG A 120 23.70 18.60 -4.05
N LYS A 121 23.35 19.64 -4.82
CA LYS A 121 23.37 21.01 -4.26
C LYS A 121 22.08 21.33 -3.50
N GLU A 122 22.23 21.92 -2.31
CA GLU A 122 21.15 22.43 -1.46
C GLU A 122 20.36 23.60 -2.11
N ASP A 123 20.84 24.13 -3.25
CA ASP A 123 20.36 25.39 -3.83
C ASP A 123 19.32 25.24 -4.96
N PHE A 124 19.15 24.05 -5.58
CA PHE A 124 18.25 23.87 -6.73
C PHE A 124 16.98 23.10 -6.36
N ASN A 125 15.81 23.66 -6.71
CA ASN A 125 14.50 23.04 -6.54
C ASN A 125 13.48 23.55 -7.57
N CYS A 126 12.23 23.09 -7.48
CA CYS A 126 11.18 23.53 -8.41
C CYS A 126 10.89 25.04 -8.37
N VAL A 127 11.13 25.69 -7.23
CA VAL A 127 10.91 27.13 -7.04
C VAL A 127 12.01 27.92 -7.75
N SER A 128 13.28 27.54 -7.54
CA SER A 128 14.42 28.17 -8.23
C SER A 128 14.32 27.99 -9.75
N TRP A 129 13.90 26.81 -10.22
CA TRP A 129 13.68 26.58 -11.66
C TRP A 129 12.57 27.49 -12.23
N VAL A 130 11.44 27.63 -11.53
CA VAL A 130 10.35 28.51 -11.99
C VAL A 130 10.80 29.98 -12.01
N LYS A 131 11.61 30.41 -11.03
CA LYS A 131 12.19 31.75 -11.00
C LYS A 131 13.03 32.02 -12.26
N ASP A 132 13.95 31.11 -12.59
CA ASP A 132 14.82 31.24 -13.77
C ASP A 132 14.04 31.14 -15.08
N ALA A 133 13.02 30.27 -15.12
CA ALA A 133 12.11 30.13 -16.25
C ALA A 133 11.34 31.42 -16.54
N LEU A 134 10.77 32.06 -15.51
CA LEU A 134 10.04 33.32 -15.67
C LEU A 134 10.97 34.46 -16.10
N LEU A 135 12.18 34.54 -15.52
CA LEU A 135 13.19 35.52 -15.94
C LEU A 135 13.53 35.38 -17.43
N ARG A 136 13.69 34.14 -17.90
CA ARG A 136 14.03 33.88 -19.31
C ARG A 136 12.88 34.22 -20.26
N LEU A 137 11.64 33.94 -19.87
CA LEU A 137 10.45 34.33 -20.64
C LEU A 137 10.30 35.86 -20.72
N ASP A 138 10.59 36.56 -19.62
CA ASP A 138 10.56 38.03 -19.53
C ASP A 138 11.63 38.67 -20.42
N GLN A 139 12.88 38.21 -20.31
CA GLN A 139 14.00 38.68 -21.15
C GLN A 139 13.79 38.44 -22.64
N ALA A 140 13.09 37.37 -23.01
CA ALA A 140 12.74 37.05 -24.40
C ALA A 140 11.54 37.85 -24.93
N GLY A 141 10.86 38.65 -24.09
CA GLY A 141 9.71 39.46 -24.49
C GLY A 141 8.47 38.64 -24.90
N VAL A 142 8.35 37.41 -24.39
CA VAL A 142 7.27 36.47 -24.75
C VAL A 142 5.96 36.77 -24.02
N ILE A 143 6.02 37.51 -22.92
CA ILE A 143 4.86 37.92 -22.12
C ILE A 143 4.40 39.29 -22.61
N SER A 144 3.23 39.31 -23.24
CA SER A 144 2.65 40.50 -23.87
C SER A 144 1.82 41.37 -22.91
N ARG A 145 1.26 40.77 -21.86
CA ARG A 145 0.44 41.47 -20.87
C ARG A 145 0.57 40.80 -19.52
N GLY A 146 1.23 41.43 -18.57
CA GLY A 146 1.49 40.87 -17.24
C GLY A 146 2.78 41.46 -16.68
N ASP A 147 3.11 41.14 -15.43
CA ASP A 147 4.40 41.47 -14.84
C ASP A 147 4.90 40.24 -14.07
N VAL A 148 5.99 39.67 -14.55
CA VAL A 148 6.69 38.54 -13.93
C VAL A 148 8.11 38.90 -13.49
N SER A 149 8.50 40.18 -13.63
CA SER A 149 9.87 40.65 -13.40
C SER A 149 10.27 40.61 -11.92
N GLY A 150 9.29 40.67 -11.01
CA GLY A 150 9.49 40.56 -9.56
C GLY A 150 9.08 39.19 -9.00
N TRP A 151 9.96 38.20 -9.07
CA TRP A 151 9.71 36.85 -8.54
C TRP A 151 9.16 36.85 -7.11
N GLU A 152 9.79 37.63 -6.21
CA GLU A 152 9.39 37.68 -4.81
C GLU A 152 7.96 38.22 -4.63
N SER A 153 7.51 39.10 -5.52
CA SER A 153 6.14 39.63 -5.54
C SER A 153 5.15 38.59 -6.06
N VAL A 154 5.50 37.89 -7.14
CA VAL A 154 4.68 36.81 -7.73
C VAL A 154 4.49 35.68 -6.72
N GLU A 155 5.57 35.21 -6.12
CA GLU A 155 5.54 34.13 -5.14
C GLU A 155 4.73 34.50 -3.90
N ARG A 156 4.99 35.69 -3.33
CA ARG A 156 4.23 36.18 -2.17
C ARG A 156 2.74 36.26 -2.48
N THR A 157 2.36 36.85 -3.62
CA THR A 157 0.96 36.97 -4.02
C THR A 157 0.28 35.60 -4.16
N ALA A 158 0.98 34.62 -4.75
CA ALA A 158 0.44 33.28 -4.90
C ALA A 158 0.25 32.58 -3.54
N LEU A 159 1.21 32.69 -2.62
CA LEU A 159 1.12 32.09 -1.29
C LEU A 159 0.09 32.79 -0.39
N ASP A 160 -0.01 34.11 -0.47
CA ASP A 160 -1.05 34.88 0.23
C ASP A 160 -2.44 34.46 -0.25
N TYR A 161 -2.61 34.29 -1.57
CA TYR A 161 -3.86 33.80 -2.14
C TYR A 161 -4.20 32.37 -1.68
N VAL A 162 -3.22 31.46 -1.61
CA VAL A 162 -3.46 30.12 -1.04
C VAL A 162 -3.89 30.22 0.43
N THR A 163 -3.25 31.08 1.21
CA THR A 163 -3.56 31.29 2.62
C THR A 163 -4.97 31.84 2.80
N GLU A 164 -5.37 32.82 1.99
CA GLU A 164 -6.73 33.37 1.96
C GLU A 164 -7.75 32.28 1.62
N LYS A 165 -7.49 31.44 0.60
CA LYS A 165 -8.39 30.34 0.22
C LYS A 165 -8.47 29.23 1.26
N LYS A 166 -7.38 28.96 1.99
CA LYS A 166 -7.40 28.06 3.15
C LYS A 166 -8.29 28.61 4.27
N GLN A 167 -8.18 29.90 4.60
CA GLN A 167 -9.02 30.55 5.60
C GLN A 167 -10.51 30.55 5.21
N GLN A 168 -10.81 30.57 3.91
CA GLN A 168 -12.18 30.46 3.37
C GLN A 168 -12.71 29.01 3.35
N GLY A 169 -11.97 28.03 3.86
CA GLY A 169 -12.40 26.63 3.90
C GLY A 169 -12.50 25.96 2.51
N ARG A 170 -11.94 26.58 1.46
CA ARG A 170 -12.06 26.11 0.05
C ARG A 170 -11.55 24.67 -0.14
N PHE A 171 -10.65 24.23 0.72
CA PHE A 171 -9.99 22.92 0.63
C PHE A 171 -10.53 21.91 1.66
N GLU A 172 -11.63 22.23 2.35
CA GLU A 172 -12.31 21.35 3.31
C GLU A 172 -13.48 20.59 2.64
N SER A 173 -13.83 19.41 3.17
CA SER A 173 -14.92 18.60 2.63
C SER A 173 -16.28 19.31 2.83
N GLY A 174 -16.96 19.66 1.73
CA GLY A 174 -18.30 20.28 1.77
C GLY A 174 -18.36 21.75 1.31
N TRP A 175 -17.28 22.29 0.73
CA TRP A 175 -17.31 23.64 0.15
C TRP A 175 -18.21 23.70 -1.10
N GLU A 176 -19.29 24.48 -1.04
CA GLU A 176 -20.10 24.86 -2.20
C GLU A 176 -19.59 26.18 -2.79
N ALA A 177 -19.17 26.17 -4.04
CA ALA A 177 -18.67 27.36 -4.72
C ALA A 177 -19.79 28.43 -4.87
N PRO A 178 -19.54 29.70 -4.51
CA PRO A 178 -20.40 30.79 -4.97
C PRO A 178 -20.40 30.82 -6.51
N THR A 179 -21.57 31.01 -7.12
CA THR A 179 -21.82 30.83 -8.58
C THR A 179 -21.12 31.84 -9.51
N SER A 180 -20.02 32.48 -9.10
CA SER A 180 -19.18 33.26 -10.00
C SER A 180 -17.72 32.80 -9.93
N ILE A 181 -17.26 32.19 -11.03
CA ILE A 181 -15.84 31.93 -11.28
C ILE A 181 -15.13 33.28 -11.33
N MET A 182 -14.13 33.48 -10.46
CA MET A 182 -13.33 34.69 -10.44
C MET A 182 -11.86 34.34 -10.72
N GLU A 183 -11.45 34.58 -11.98
CA GLU A 183 -10.06 34.82 -12.36
C GLU A 183 -9.58 36.12 -11.72
N LEU A 184 -8.45 36.09 -11.01
CA LEU A 184 -7.77 37.29 -10.55
C LEU A 184 -6.81 37.77 -11.65
N SER A 185 -7.19 38.87 -12.32
CA SER A 185 -6.25 39.67 -13.11
C SER A 185 -5.41 40.54 -12.16
N SER A 186 -4.09 40.43 -12.23
CA SER A 186 -3.13 41.12 -11.33
C SER A 186 -3.21 42.66 -11.38
N ASN A 187 -4.01 43.25 -12.27
CA ASN A 187 -4.04 44.69 -12.48
C ASN A 187 -5.13 45.48 -11.72
N LYS A 188 -6.05 44.82 -11.00
CA LYS A 188 -7.18 45.53 -10.34
C LYS A 188 -6.98 45.88 -8.87
N GLN A 189 -5.97 45.32 -8.17
CA GLN A 189 -5.83 45.52 -6.72
C GLN A 189 -4.75 46.56 -6.33
N GLN A 190 -3.86 46.94 -7.25
CA GLN A 190 -2.82 47.97 -7.01
C GLN A 190 -3.41 49.38 -6.83
N ARG A 191 -4.60 49.68 -7.38
CA ARG A 191 -5.20 51.03 -7.32
C ARG A 191 -6.09 51.33 -6.11
N ARG A 192 -6.39 50.35 -5.24
CA ARG A 192 -7.27 50.56 -4.07
C ARG A 192 -6.56 50.60 -2.72
N HIS A 193 -5.29 50.21 -2.62
CA HIS A 193 -4.57 50.16 -1.34
C HIS A 193 -3.83 51.45 -0.94
N ASN A 194 -3.75 52.47 -1.80
CA ASN A 194 -3.05 53.72 -1.46
C ASN A 194 -3.87 54.76 -0.69
N HIS A 195 -5.09 54.43 -0.24
CA HIS A 195 -5.94 55.41 0.48
C HIS A 195 -6.37 55.04 1.90
N ILE A 196 -5.95 53.90 2.44
CA ILE A 196 -6.36 53.46 3.79
C ILE A 196 -5.17 52.90 4.55
N PHE A 197 -4.12 53.69 4.75
CA PHE A 197 -3.15 53.46 5.82
C PHE A 197 -2.68 54.81 6.40
N SER A 198 -3.60 55.46 7.09
CA SER A 198 -3.30 56.50 8.08
C SER A 198 -4.36 56.40 9.17
N ARG A 199 -4.09 55.57 10.18
CA ARG A 199 -4.23 55.91 11.61
C ARG A 199 -4.26 54.68 12.51
N ASN A 200 -3.43 54.81 13.54
CA ASN A 200 -3.56 54.31 14.90
C ASN A 200 -3.30 52.83 15.20
N SER A 201 -2.09 52.63 15.73
CA SER A 201 -1.83 51.82 16.92
C SER A 201 -2.82 52.09 18.05
N LYS A 202 -3.21 51.05 18.80
CA LYS A 202 -2.91 50.88 20.24
C LYS A 202 -3.54 49.61 20.80
N HIS A 203 -2.71 48.92 21.60
CA HIS A 203 -2.92 48.01 22.73
C HIS A 203 -4.28 47.36 23.06
N VAL A 204 -4.12 46.18 23.70
CA VAL A 204 -4.87 45.55 24.83
C VAL A 204 -5.27 44.13 24.40
N SER A 205 -5.14 43.02 25.15
CA SER A 205 -4.43 42.60 26.37
C SER A 205 -4.73 41.09 26.53
N LEU A 206 -3.88 40.33 27.24
CA LEU A 206 -4.12 38.93 27.59
C LEU A 206 -5.36 38.74 28.48
N THR A 207 -6.16 37.73 28.17
CA THR A 207 -6.94 36.96 29.16
C THR A 207 -6.95 35.49 28.75
N ALA A 208 -6.38 34.65 29.62
CA ALA A 208 -6.45 33.20 29.56
C ALA A 208 -7.81 32.73 30.11
N HIS A 209 -8.54 31.95 29.33
CA HIS A 209 -9.57 31.06 29.83
C HIS A 209 -9.26 29.62 29.39
N HIS A 210 -9.34 28.73 30.37
CA HIS A 210 -9.25 27.29 30.22
C HIS A 210 -10.33 26.78 29.26
N ASP A 211 -9.91 26.35 28.08
CA ASP A 211 -10.61 25.36 27.29
C ASP A 211 -9.61 24.28 26.84
N ARG A 212 -10.02 23.03 27.00
CA ARG A 212 -9.24 21.83 26.67
C ARG A 212 -8.81 21.90 25.20
N PRO A 213 -7.54 21.62 24.85
CA PRO A 213 -7.12 21.67 23.46
C PRO A 213 -7.75 20.49 22.69
N PRO A 214 -8.47 20.73 21.57
CA PRO A 214 -8.97 19.67 20.72
C PRO A 214 -7.82 19.15 19.82
N TRP A 215 -6.87 18.44 20.40
CA TRP A 215 -5.98 17.54 19.64
C TRP A 215 -6.53 16.12 19.64
N ALA A 216 -7.85 15.97 19.53
CA ALA A 216 -8.47 14.69 19.20
C ALA A 216 -9.00 14.78 17.77
N SER A 217 -8.35 14.02 16.89
CA SER A 217 -8.78 13.65 15.53
C SER A 217 -8.68 14.71 14.42
N ARG A 218 -7.67 14.55 13.55
CA ARG A 218 -7.81 13.94 12.21
C ARG A 218 -6.53 14.22 11.41
N SER A 219 -5.64 13.24 11.42
CA SER A 219 -4.47 13.19 10.55
C SER A 219 -4.90 13.15 9.08
N HIS A 220 -4.27 14.00 8.27
CA HIS A 220 -4.45 14.13 6.82
C HIS A 220 -4.38 12.78 6.06
N LEU A 221 -5.56 12.22 5.79
CA LEU A 221 -5.84 11.26 4.71
C LEU A 221 -6.86 11.81 3.71
N ASP A 222 -7.25 13.07 3.83
CA ASP A 222 -8.22 13.73 2.96
C ASP A 222 -7.50 14.59 1.90
N THR A 223 -7.06 13.94 0.82
CA THR A 223 -7.00 14.48 -0.57
C THR A 223 -6.60 13.36 -1.52
N MET A 224 -7.43 12.32 -1.52
CA MET A 224 -7.61 11.39 -2.65
C MET A 224 -9.10 11.01 -2.70
N HIS A 225 -9.94 12.04 -2.70
CA HIS A 225 -11.31 12.00 -3.21
C HIS A 225 -11.26 12.98 -4.38
N TYR A 226 -11.23 12.56 -5.64
CA TYR A 226 -12.16 11.64 -6.28
C TYR A 226 -11.43 10.64 -7.20
N ASP A 227 -12.02 9.44 -7.32
CA ASP A 227 -11.81 8.44 -8.38
C ASP A 227 -10.59 7.51 -8.37
N THR A 228 -10.04 7.17 -7.19
CA THR A 228 -9.24 5.93 -7.08
C THR A 228 -10.07 4.85 -6.37
N PRO A 229 -10.39 3.72 -7.03
CA PRO A 229 -11.23 2.68 -6.43
C PRO A 229 -10.55 2.13 -5.16
N LEU A 230 -11.34 1.82 -4.12
CA LEU A 230 -10.89 1.30 -2.81
C LEU A 230 -9.69 0.31 -2.84
N PRO A 231 -9.59 -0.64 -3.80
CA PRO A 231 -8.46 -1.56 -3.87
C PRO A 231 -7.10 -0.86 -4.04
N SER A 232 -7.05 0.28 -4.73
CA SER A 232 -5.81 1.03 -5.01
C SER A 232 -5.16 1.65 -3.76
N ARG A 233 -5.94 1.96 -2.72
CA ARG A 233 -5.41 2.51 -1.46
C ARG A 233 -4.61 1.45 -0.68
N HIS A 234 -5.00 0.18 -0.79
CA HIS A 234 -4.33 -0.96 -0.15
C HIS A 234 -3.11 -1.47 -0.92
N VAL A 235 -2.93 -1.09 -2.19
CA VAL A 235 -1.74 -1.49 -2.99
C VAL A 235 -0.47 -0.76 -2.53
N ARG A 236 -0.60 0.47 -2.04
CA ARG A 236 0.53 1.38 -1.77
C ARG A 236 1.60 0.81 -0.79
N PRO A 237 1.23 0.15 0.32
CA PRO A 237 2.22 -0.46 1.21
C PRO A 237 2.92 -1.68 0.61
N TYR A 238 2.26 -2.42 -0.29
CA TYR A 238 2.80 -3.67 -0.86
C TYR A 238 3.57 -3.46 -2.17
N TRP A 239 3.41 -2.32 -2.84
CA TRP A 239 4.19 -1.98 -4.02
C TRP A 239 5.71 -2.07 -3.79
N PRO A 240 6.30 -1.39 -2.78
CA PRO A 240 7.75 -1.46 -2.58
C PRO A 240 8.23 -2.87 -2.20
N VAL A 241 7.37 -3.69 -1.57
CA VAL A 241 7.66 -5.09 -1.21
C VAL A 241 8.01 -5.93 -2.43
N VAL A 242 7.30 -5.76 -3.54
CA VAL A 242 7.51 -6.61 -4.72
C VAL A 242 8.55 -6.05 -5.69
N THR A 243 8.84 -4.75 -5.64
CA THR A 243 9.72 -4.09 -6.64
C THR A 243 11.18 -4.53 -6.62
N GLY A 244 11.71 -5.00 -5.49
CA GLY A 244 13.14 -5.26 -5.32
C GLY A 244 13.99 -4.00 -5.14
N ALA A 245 13.39 -2.80 -5.17
CA ALA A 245 14.11 -1.53 -5.02
C ALA A 245 14.73 -1.35 -3.62
N THR A 246 14.15 -2.00 -2.60
CA THR A 246 14.72 -2.10 -1.25
C THR A 246 14.90 -3.59 -0.94
N PRO A 247 16.11 -4.15 -1.15
CA PRO A 247 16.35 -5.59 -1.02
C PRO A 247 15.90 -6.18 0.31
N GLU A 248 16.13 -5.49 1.43
CA GLU A 248 15.71 -5.94 2.77
C GLU A 248 14.20 -6.13 2.86
N LEU A 249 13.45 -5.16 2.32
CA LEU A 249 11.99 -5.18 2.34
C LEU A 249 11.43 -6.30 1.46
N SER A 250 12.00 -6.50 0.27
CA SER A 250 11.57 -7.57 -0.63
C SER A 250 11.92 -8.95 -0.09
N LEU A 251 13.12 -9.13 0.47
CA LEU A 251 13.54 -10.38 1.12
C LEU A 251 12.67 -10.70 2.34
N PHE A 252 12.38 -9.70 3.17
CA PHE A 252 11.45 -9.85 4.27
C PHE A 252 10.03 -10.17 3.79
N GLY A 253 9.59 -9.57 2.68
CA GLY A 253 8.30 -9.87 2.04
C GLY A 253 8.17 -11.35 1.63
N VAL A 254 9.22 -11.95 1.06
CA VAL A 254 9.26 -13.38 0.73
C VAL A 254 9.20 -14.25 1.99
N TYR A 255 9.98 -13.89 3.02
CA TYR A 255 9.93 -14.57 4.33
C TYR A 255 8.53 -14.50 4.95
N MET A 256 7.94 -13.29 5.01
CA MET A 256 6.59 -13.05 5.51
C MET A 256 5.56 -13.87 4.71
N GLY A 257 5.71 -13.96 3.38
CA GLY A 257 4.82 -14.74 2.53
C GLY A 257 4.76 -16.23 2.94
N GLY A 258 5.90 -16.81 3.35
CA GLY A 258 5.92 -18.16 3.92
C GLY A 258 5.21 -18.26 5.28
N GLN A 259 5.48 -17.29 6.16
CA GLN A 259 4.84 -17.26 7.49
C GLN A 259 3.32 -17.06 7.41
N LEU A 260 2.86 -16.21 6.50
CA LEU A 260 1.45 -15.96 6.23
C LEU A 260 0.75 -17.20 5.66
N LEU A 261 1.42 -17.97 4.79
CA LEU A 261 0.90 -19.26 4.30
C LEU A 261 0.65 -20.25 5.44
N SER A 262 1.57 -20.34 6.40
CA SER A 262 1.41 -21.20 7.58
C SER A 262 0.19 -20.81 8.42
N CYS A 263 0.01 -19.52 8.70
CA CYS A 263 -1.17 -19.03 9.42
C CYS A 263 -2.47 -19.21 8.62
N LEU A 264 -2.43 -18.99 7.30
CA LEU A 264 -3.59 -19.23 6.42
C LEU A 264 -4.03 -20.69 6.49
N ALA A 265 -3.07 -21.62 6.42
CA ALA A 265 -3.34 -23.04 6.57
C ALA A 265 -3.93 -23.36 7.96
N LEU A 266 -3.39 -22.79 9.04
CA LEU A 266 -3.93 -22.96 10.40
C LEU A 266 -5.38 -22.50 10.50
N VAL A 267 -5.68 -21.29 10.02
CA VAL A 267 -7.04 -20.73 10.06
C VAL A 267 -8.01 -21.59 9.24
N VAL A 268 -7.62 -22.01 8.04
CA VAL A 268 -8.48 -22.86 7.19
C VAL A 268 -8.68 -24.24 7.82
N ILE A 269 -7.61 -24.89 8.31
CA ILE A 269 -7.70 -26.20 8.97
C ILE A 269 -8.62 -26.13 10.19
N GLU A 270 -8.45 -25.13 11.05
CA GLU A 270 -9.30 -24.96 12.24
C GLU A 270 -10.76 -24.66 11.86
N GLY A 271 -11.00 -23.88 10.80
CA GLY A 271 -12.34 -23.62 10.28
C GLY A 271 -13.05 -24.86 9.72
N GLU A 272 -12.30 -25.85 9.23
CA GLU A 272 -12.83 -27.12 8.70
C GLU A 272 -13.11 -28.17 9.79
N ARG A 273 -12.71 -27.94 11.04
CA ARG A 273 -12.93 -28.91 12.12
C ARG A 273 -14.38 -28.95 12.54
N LYS A 274 -14.89 -30.17 12.79
CA LYS A 274 -16.27 -30.39 13.25
C LYS A 274 -16.58 -29.63 14.54
N GLY A 275 -15.62 -29.56 15.47
CA GLY A 275 -15.77 -28.86 16.75
C GLY A 275 -15.88 -27.33 16.64
N ASN A 276 -15.54 -26.76 15.49
CA ASN A 276 -15.61 -25.33 15.20
C ASN A 276 -16.74 -24.98 14.22
N ALA A 277 -17.45 -25.97 13.69
CA ALA A 277 -18.52 -25.77 12.73
C ALA A 277 -19.59 -24.83 13.30
N TRP A 278 -20.01 -23.86 12.48
CA TRP A 278 -21.01 -22.83 12.82
C TRP A 278 -20.63 -21.89 13.97
N GLY A 279 -19.42 -22.00 14.52
CA GLY A 279 -18.87 -21.04 15.48
C GLY A 279 -18.06 -19.93 14.82
N PRO A 280 -17.56 -18.94 15.59
CA PRO A 280 -16.74 -17.84 15.07
C PRO A 280 -15.48 -18.29 14.31
N ILE A 281 -14.89 -19.44 14.69
CA ILE A 281 -13.72 -20.02 14.04
C ILE A 281 -14.09 -20.75 12.74
N GLY A 282 -15.33 -21.22 12.60
CA GLY A 282 -15.81 -21.97 11.43
C GLY A 282 -15.89 -21.16 10.12
N PHE A 283 -15.53 -19.88 10.14
CA PHE A 283 -15.54 -18.98 8.99
C PHE A 283 -14.12 -18.50 8.63
N PRO A 284 -13.24 -19.39 8.12
CA PRO A 284 -11.82 -19.08 7.92
C PRO A 284 -11.58 -17.95 6.93
N THR A 285 -12.41 -17.83 5.89
CA THR A 285 -12.30 -16.76 4.89
C THR A 285 -12.51 -15.38 5.50
N ILE A 286 -13.38 -15.23 6.51
CA ILE A 286 -13.60 -13.94 7.18
C ILE A 286 -12.32 -13.52 7.91
N TRP A 287 -11.73 -14.44 8.68
CA TRP A 287 -10.48 -14.19 9.40
C TRP A 287 -9.32 -13.85 8.47
N ALA A 288 -9.11 -14.66 7.43
CA ALA A 288 -8.02 -14.45 6.49
C ALA A 288 -8.21 -13.19 5.63
N THR A 289 -9.43 -12.86 5.21
CA THR A 289 -9.72 -11.60 4.49
C THR A 289 -9.54 -10.39 5.38
N SER A 290 -9.74 -10.51 6.70
CA SER A 290 -9.53 -9.40 7.63
C SER A 290 -8.07 -8.93 7.65
N TRP A 291 -7.10 -9.79 7.31
CA TRP A 291 -5.67 -9.43 7.22
C TRP A 291 -5.36 -8.37 6.15
N VAL A 292 -6.26 -8.19 5.18
CA VAL A 292 -6.13 -7.18 4.11
C VAL A 292 -6.43 -5.77 4.65
N PHE A 293 -7.34 -5.69 5.62
CA PHE A 293 -7.88 -4.43 6.13
C PHE A 293 -7.34 -4.07 7.51
N ILE A 294 -6.95 -5.08 8.29
CA ILE A 294 -6.46 -4.95 9.65
C ILE A 294 -5.10 -5.67 9.71
N PRO A 295 -4.09 -5.09 10.38
CA PRO A 295 -2.77 -5.70 10.50
C PRO A 295 -2.84 -7.17 10.93
N PHE A 296 -2.08 -8.03 10.24
CA PHE A 296 -2.07 -9.47 10.45
C PHE A 296 -1.69 -9.83 11.89
N GLY A 297 -0.72 -9.13 12.45
CA GLY A 297 -0.24 -9.20 13.82
C GLY A 297 -1.26 -8.73 14.87
N PHE A 298 -2.37 -8.14 14.45
CA PHE A 298 -3.52 -7.87 15.32
C PHE A 298 -4.61 -8.94 15.17
N VAL A 299 -5.01 -9.25 13.93
CA VAL A 299 -6.10 -10.19 13.66
C VAL A 299 -5.75 -11.61 14.14
N GLN A 300 -4.51 -12.06 13.92
CA GLN A 300 -4.10 -13.42 14.28
C GLN A 300 -4.15 -13.68 15.80
N PRO A 301 -3.62 -12.81 16.69
CA PRO A 301 -3.85 -12.96 18.13
C PRO A 301 -5.33 -12.99 18.52
N VAL A 302 -6.17 -12.15 17.90
CA VAL A 302 -7.61 -12.13 18.18
C VAL A 302 -8.26 -13.45 17.75
N HIS A 303 -7.94 -13.97 16.57
CA HIS A 303 -8.39 -15.29 16.12
C HIS A 303 -8.00 -16.38 17.14
N ASN A 304 -6.73 -16.40 17.57
CA ASN A 304 -6.22 -17.39 18.50
C ASN A 304 -6.90 -17.30 19.88
N LEU A 305 -7.16 -16.08 20.37
CA LEU A 305 -7.88 -15.84 21.61
C LEU A 305 -9.34 -16.29 21.50
N VAL A 306 -10.03 -15.93 20.41
CA VAL A 306 -11.41 -16.37 20.15
C VAL A 306 -11.48 -17.89 20.08
N HIS A 307 -10.47 -18.54 19.49
CA HIS A 307 -10.36 -19.99 19.47
C HIS A 307 -10.28 -20.56 20.88
N VAL A 308 -9.33 -20.12 21.71
CA VAL A 308 -9.21 -20.62 23.09
C VAL A 308 -10.48 -20.41 23.91
N LEU A 309 -11.11 -19.24 23.80
CA LEU A 309 -12.25 -18.87 24.64
C LEU A 309 -13.57 -19.51 24.19
N PHE A 310 -13.80 -19.63 22.88
CA PHE A 310 -15.11 -19.99 22.35
C PHE A 310 -15.15 -21.32 21.59
N SER A 311 -14.01 -21.84 21.13
CA SER A 311 -13.97 -23.17 20.51
C SER A 311 -14.23 -24.27 21.54
N ARG A 312 -14.97 -25.30 21.14
CA ARG A 312 -15.07 -26.55 21.93
C ARG A 312 -13.71 -27.23 22.08
N ILE A 313 -12.86 -27.13 21.05
CA ILE A 313 -11.51 -27.70 21.01
C ILE A 313 -10.57 -26.88 21.90
N GLY A 314 -10.70 -25.55 21.90
CA GLY A 314 -9.88 -24.65 22.72
C GLY A 314 -10.13 -24.76 24.23
N ARG A 315 -11.37 -25.10 24.63
CA ARG A 315 -11.78 -25.24 26.04
C ARG A 315 -11.56 -26.63 26.64
N ALA A 316 -11.29 -27.64 25.82
CA ALA A 316 -11.15 -29.01 26.28
C ALA A 316 -9.82 -29.22 27.03
N LYS A 317 -9.83 -29.07 28.36
CA LYS A 317 -8.68 -29.38 29.22
C LYS A 317 -8.57 -30.89 29.44
N GLY A 318 -7.54 -31.52 28.88
CA GLY A 318 -7.21 -32.93 29.13
C GLY A 318 -8.06 -33.99 28.41
N GLN A 319 -9.04 -33.59 27.60
CA GLN A 319 -9.88 -34.50 26.80
C GLN A 319 -10.04 -33.96 25.38
N ALA A 320 -8.99 -34.10 24.56
CA ALA A 320 -9.09 -33.77 23.15
C ALA A 320 -9.93 -34.82 22.41
N ASP A 321 -11.19 -34.49 22.14
CA ASP A 321 -12.10 -35.35 21.37
C ASP A 321 -11.64 -35.43 19.90
N ALA A 322 -11.18 -36.61 19.49
CA ALA A 322 -10.76 -36.91 18.13
C ALA A 322 -11.87 -36.64 17.10
N ASN A 323 -13.15 -36.77 17.47
CA ASN A 323 -14.26 -36.42 16.59
C ASN A 323 -14.41 -34.91 16.44
N ALA A 324 -14.27 -34.13 17.52
CA ALA A 324 -14.28 -32.66 17.46
C ALA A 324 -13.12 -32.11 16.62
N ILE A 325 -11.93 -32.74 16.71
CA ILE A 325 -10.73 -32.35 15.97
C ILE A 325 -10.77 -32.82 14.51
N SER A 326 -11.56 -33.86 14.20
CA SER A 326 -11.76 -34.35 12.84
C SER A 326 -12.32 -33.27 11.91
N ALA A 327 -11.96 -33.37 10.62
CA ALA A 327 -12.39 -32.46 9.55
C ALA A 327 -12.83 -33.27 8.32
N ASN A 328 -13.46 -32.59 7.35
CA ASN A 328 -13.81 -33.24 6.09
C ASN A 328 -12.53 -33.62 5.32
N ALA A 329 -12.22 -34.92 5.28
CA ALA A 329 -10.98 -35.44 4.71
C ALA A 329 -10.77 -35.04 3.24
N LYS A 330 -11.84 -34.95 2.45
CA LYS A 330 -11.77 -34.49 1.06
C LYS A 330 -11.34 -33.03 0.96
N ARG A 331 -11.97 -32.15 1.73
CA ARG A 331 -11.63 -30.71 1.74
C ARG A 331 -10.20 -30.49 2.23
N ILE A 332 -9.79 -31.19 3.29
CA ILE A 332 -8.41 -31.11 3.77
C ILE A 332 -7.41 -31.64 2.73
N ALA A 333 -7.67 -32.80 2.11
CA ALA A 333 -6.76 -33.37 1.11
C ALA A 333 -6.58 -32.48 -0.13
N LEU A 334 -7.59 -31.68 -0.48
CA LEU A 334 -7.55 -30.72 -1.59
C LEU A 334 -6.97 -29.35 -1.19
N LEU A 335 -6.82 -29.07 0.11
CA LEU A 335 -6.35 -27.77 0.60
C LEU A 335 -4.96 -27.38 0.07
N PRO A 336 -3.95 -28.27 -0.06
CA PRO A 336 -2.67 -27.93 -0.70
C PRO A 336 -2.83 -27.34 -2.10
N VAL A 337 -3.73 -27.90 -2.91
CA VAL A 337 -4.01 -27.43 -4.27
C VAL A 337 -4.72 -26.07 -4.23
N SER A 338 -5.70 -25.91 -3.33
CA SER A 338 -6.42 -24.65 -3.12
C SER A 338 -5.52 -23.51 -2.63
N LEU A 339 -4.58 -23.79 -1.72
CA LEU A 339 -3.56 -22.84 -1.29
C LEU A 339 -2.61 -22.49 -2.43
N THR A 340 -2.27 -23.48 -3.27
CA THR A 340 -1.42 -23.25 -4.44
C THR A 340 -2.07 -22.29 -5.43
N LEU A 341 -3.33 -22.54 -5.79
CA LEU A 341 -4.08 -21.72 -6.75
C LEU A 341 -4.45 -20.35 -6.18
N GLY A 342 -4.88 -20.30 -4.91
CA GLY A 342 -5.40 -19.07 -4.31
C GLY A 342 -4.36 -18.14 -3.71
N TYR A 343 -3.19 -18.67 -3.33
CA TYR A 343 -2.16 -17.89 -2.63
C TYR A 343 -0.77 -18.01 -3.26
N ILE A 344 -0.25 -19.23 -3.43
CA ILE A 344 1.15 -19.43 -3.84
C ILE A 344 1.38 -18.87 -5.26
N ILE A 345 0.61 -19.30 -6.26
CA ILE A 345 0.74 -18.83 -7.64
C ILE A 345 0.54 -17.30 -7.72
N PRO A 346 -0.52 -16.71 -7.16
CA PRO A 346 -0.67 -15.25 -7.13
C PRO A 346 0.53 -14.53 -6.49
N SER A 347 1.12 -15.08 -5.43
CA SER A 347 2.29 -14.51 -4.77
C SER A 347 3.53 -14.49 -5.66
N PHE A 348 3.72 -15.51 -6.50
CA PHE A 348 4.79 -15.50 -7.51
C PHE A 348 4.50 -14.51 -8.64
N VAL A 349 3.24 -14.42 -9.09
CA VAL A 349 2.85 -13.53 -10.20
C VAL A 349 3.07 -12.06 -9.86
N VAL A 350 2.80 -11.62 -8.62
CA VAL A 350 3.04 -10.23 -8.20
C VAL A 350 4.53 -9.86 -8.11
N CYS A 351 5.39 -10.86 -7.92
CA CYS A 351 6.83 -10.72 -7.85
C CYS A 351 7.52 -10.71 -9.22
N LEU A 352 6.78 -10.88 -10.33
CA LEU A 352 7.36 -10.80 -11.67
C LEU A 352 8.00 -9.42 -11.92
N PRO A 353 9.22 -9.38 -12.53
CA PRO A 353 9.91 -8.13 -12.85
C PRO A 353 9.06 -7.22 -13.73
N SER A 354 9.12 -5.92 -13.42
CA SER A 354 8.38 -4.90 -14.14
C SER A 354 9.27 -3.68 -14.31
N PRO A 355 9.41 -3.17 -15.55
CA PRO A 355 8.58 -3.45 -16.72
C PRO A 355 9.02 -4.65 -17.59
N GLU A 356 10.09 -5.37 -17.23
CA GLU A 356 10.76 -6.32 -18.13
C GLU A 356 9.90 -7.54 -18.51
N VAL A 357 9.15 -8.09 -17.56
CA VAL A 357 8.26 -9.25 -17.80
C VAL A 357 6.80 -8.83 -17.85
N VAL A 358 6.39 -7.91 -16.97
CA VAL A 358 5.01 -7.40 -16.91
C VAL A 358 4.98 -5.87 -16.84
N SER A 359 4.02 -5.25 -17.51
CA SER A 359 3.86 -3.78 -17.43
C SER A 359 3.56 -3.32 -16.00
N HIS A 360 3.91 -2.08 -15.65
CA HIS A 360 3.60 -1.51 -14.32
C HIS A 360 2.10 -1.56 -14.00
N HIS A 361 1.25 -1.29 -15.00
CA HIS A 361 -0.20 -1.36 -14.86
C HIS A 361 -0.68 -2.79 -14.59
N SER A 362 -0.15 -3.78 -15.32
CA SER A 362 -0.46 -5.21 -15.09
C SER A 362 -0.04 -5.64 -13.68
N ARG A 363 1.14 -5.21 -13.22
CA ARG A 363 1.63 -5.53 -11.88
C ARG A 363 0.74 -4.95 -10.78
N GLN A 364 0.28 -3.71 -10.94
CA GLN A 364 -0.69 -3.10 -10.03
C GLN A 364 -1.99 -3.90 -9.98
N GLY A 365 -2.49 -4.33 -11.14
CA GLY A 365 -3.67 -5.21 -11.24
C GLY A 365 -3.46 -6.55 -10.51
N PHE A 366 -2.29 -7.19 -10.67
CA PHE A 366 -1.97 -8.42 -9.96
C PHE A 366 -1.87 -8.22 -8.44
N LEU A 367 -1.30 -7.10 -7.97
CA LEU A 367 -1.26 -6.78 -6.55
C LEU A 367 -2.67 -6.59 -5.97
N ILE A 368 -3.57 -5.93 -6.71
CA ILE A 368 -4.98 -5.79 -6.32
C ILE A 368 -5.64 -7.16 -6.22
N ALA A 369 -5.45 -8.01 -7.24
CA ALA A 369 -6.01 -9.35 -7.25
C ALA A 369 -5.45 -10.22 -6.11
N TRP A 370 -4.16 -10.08 -5.79
CA TRP A 370 -3.49 -10.82 -4.73
C TRP A 370 -4.05 -10.52 -3.34
N GLN A 371 -4.53 -9.30 -3.07
CA GLN A 371 -5.16 -8.98 -1.78
C GLN A 371 -6.33 -9.91 -1.45
N PHE A 372 -7.02 -10.44 -2.47
CA PHE A 372 -8.14 -11.36 -2.29
C PHE A 372 -7.71 -12.84 -2.20
N PHE A 373 -6.45 -13.12 -1.86
CA PHE A 373 -5.90 -14.50 -1.79
C PHE A 373 -6.78 -15.45 -0.97
N ALA A 374 -7.33 -15.00 0.16
CA ALA A 374 -8.20 -15.80 1.01
C ALA A 374 -9.49 -16.22 0.30
N ILE A 375 -10.07 -15.30 -0.49
CA ILE A 375 -11.26 -15.56 -1.31
C ILE A 375 -10.89 -16.52 -2.44
N TRP A 376 -9.76 -16.33 -3.11
CA TRP A 376 -9.31 -17.24 -4.17
C TRP A 376 -9.03 -18.64 -3.65
N THR A 377 -8.46 -18.79 -2.45
CA THR A 377 -8.32 -20.09 -1.79
C THR A 377 -9.68 -20.72 -1.52
N ALA A 378 -10.65 -19.96 -1.01
CA ALA A 378 -11.99 -20.47 -0.74
C ALA A 378 -12.75 -20.88 -2.03
N VAL A 379 -12.66 -20.07 -3.09
CA VAL A 379 -13.23 -20.38 -4.41
C VAL A 379 -12.58 -21.62 -5.00
N SER A 380 -11.25 -21.73 -4.95
CA SER A 380 -10.52 -22.92 -5.41
C SER A 380 -10.97 -24.16 -4.65
N GLN A 381 -11.12 -24.05 -3.33
CA GLN A 381 -11.58 -25.14 -2.47
C GLN A 381 -13.00 -25.58 -2.82
N PHE A 382 -13.91 -24.63 -3.06
CA PHE A 382 -15.27 -24.91 -3.49
C PHE A 382 -15.31 -25.64 -4.83
N ILE A 383 -14.60 -25.11 -5.84
CA ILE A 383 -14.54 -25.69 -7.19
C ILE A 383 -13.93 -27.09 -7.15
N LEU A 384 -12.76 -27.26 -6.51
CA LEU A 384 -12.07 -28.55 -6.46
C LEU A 384 -12.88 -29.61 -5.71
N THR A 385 -13.57 -29.23 -4.64
CA THR A 385 -14.43 -30.17 -3.90
C THR A 385 -15.62 -30.65 -4.75
N GLY A 386 -16.13 -29.79 -5.64
CA GLY A 386 -17.18 -30.15 -6.61
C GLY A 386 -16.68 -31.01 -7.78
N LEU A 387 -15.49 -30.71 -8.31
CA LEU A 387 -14.95 -31.37 -9.50
C LEU A 387 -14.26 -32.72 -9.22
N VAL A 388 -13.64 -32.88 -8.06
CA VAL A 388 -12.87 -34.10 -7.74
C VAL A 388 -13.82 -35.15 -7.16
N SER A 389 -13.85 -36.34 -7.77
CA SER A 389 -14.70 -37.44 -7.31
C SER A 389 -14.20 -38.07 -6.02
N ASP A 390 -15.14 -38.57 -5.20
CA ASP A 390 -14.82 -39.21 -3.92
C ASP A 390 -14.00 -40.49 -4.11
N ASN A 391 -14.14 -41.18 -5.24
CA ASN A 391 -13.32 -42.36 -5.57
C ASN A 391 -11.83 -42.02 -5.66
N LYS A 392 -11.46 -40.87 -6.25
CA LYS A 392 -10.07 -40.43 -6.32
C LYS A 392 -9.53 -40.12 -4.92
N ILE A 393 -10.32 -39.45 -4.09
CA ILE A 393 -9.95 -39.12 -2.71
C ILE A 393 -9.82 -40.38 -1.85
N ASN A 394 -10.75 -41.32 -1.97
CA ASN A 394 -10.69 -42.60 -1.27
C ASN A 394 -9.46 -43.42 -1.67
N ARG A 395 -9.06 -43.38 -2.95
CA ARG A 395 -7.82 -44.03 -3.39
C ARG A 395 -6.57 -43.36 -2.79
N LEU A 396 -6.57 -42.03 -2.68
CA LEU A 396 -5.46 -41.26 -2.10
C LEU A 396 -5.31 -41.49 -0.59
N LEU A 397 -6.43 -41.52 0.14
CA LEU A 397 -6.45 -41.58 1.61
C LEU A 397 -6.55 -43.02 2.17
N GLY A 398 -6.77 -44.01 1.31
CA GLY A 398 -6.95 -45.42 1.67
C GLY A 398 -8.41 -45.88 1.50
N ILE A 399 -8.60 -46.93 0.70
CA ILE A 399 -9.91 -47.55 0.47
C ILE A 399 -10.29 -48.36 1.71
N GLY A 400 -11.54 -48.24 2.16
CA GLY A 400 -12.05 -48.94 3.36
C GLY A 400 -11.62 -48.35 4.70
N GLU A 401 -10.76 -47.33 4.71
CA GLU A 401 -10.33 -46.68 5.95
C GLU A 401 -11.44 -45.88 6.64
N SER A 402 -11.37 -45.82 7.97
CA SER A 402 -12.33 -45.04 8.77
C SER A 402 -12.28 -43.55 8.43
N PRO A 403 -13.40 -42.81 8.56
CA PRO A 403 -13.43 -41.37 8.32
C PRO A 403 -12.37 -40.59 9.11
N GLN A 404 -12.12 -41.00 10.36
CA GLN A 404 -11.13 -40.40 11.25
C GLN A 404 -9.71 -40.63 10.73
N ARG A 405 -9.37 -41.86 10.30
CA ARG A 405 -8.06 -42.16 9.75
C ARG A 405 -7.81 -41.43 8.43
N LYS A 406 -8.83 -41.34 7.57
CA LYS A 406 -8.77 -40.53 6.35
C LYS A 406 -8.50 -39.06 6.65
N ALA A 407 -9.18 -38.50 7.66
CA ALA A 407 -8.95 -37.12 8.10
C ALA A 407 -7.53 -36.91 8.65
N ALA A 408 -7.03 -37.83 9.48
CA ALA A 408 -5.66 -37.78 10.00
C ALA A 408 -4.61 -37.84 8.88
N THR A 409 -4.78 -38.74 7.91
CA THR A 409 -3.91 -38.84 6.73
C THR A 409 -3.94 -37.57 5.89
N ALA A 410 -5.13 -37.02 5.62
CA ALA A 410 -5.28 -35.77 4.87
C ALA A 410 -4.63 -34.57 5.57
N LEU A 411 -4.81 -34.44 6.89
CA LEU A 411 -4.17 -33.41 7.71
C LEU A 411 -2.65 -33.53 7.65
N ARG A 412 -2.10 -34.74 7.83
CA ARG A 412 -0.65 -34.99 7.75
C ARG A 412 -0.07 -34.55 6.40
N TYR A 413 -0.71 -34.92 5.28
CA TYR A 413 -0.26 -34.48 3.95
C TYR A 413 -0.31 -32.95 3.81
N THR A 414 -1.36 -32.32 4.32
CA THR A 414 -1.53 -30.87 4.24
C THR A 414 -0.49 -30.13 5.08
N TYR A 415 -0.29 -30.54 6.34
CA TYR A 415 0.73 -29.96 7.20
C TYR A 415 2.12 -30.10 6.58
N ASN A 416 2.47 -31.30 6.09
CA ASN A 416 3.78 -31.52 5.47
C ASN A 416 3.98 -30.64 4.24
N PHE A 417 2.98 -30.53 3.36
CA PHE A 417 3.05 -29.66 2.20
C PHE A 417 3.34 -28.20 2.60
N VAL A 418 2.57 -27.66 3.54
CA VAL A 418 2.72 -26.26 3.96
C VAL A 418 4.04 -26.03 4.70
N LEU A 419 4.47 -26.98 5.54
CA LEU A 419 5.76 -26.92 6.23
C LEU A 419 6.95 -26.97 5.26
N VAL A 420 6.86 -27.75 4.18
CA VAL A 420 7.91 -27.77 3.14
C VAL A 420 7.99 -26.40 2.46
N VAL A 421 6.87 -25.85 1.99
CA VAL A 421 6.87 -24.54 1.32
C VAL A 421 7.34 -23.41 2.25
N THR A 422 6.86 -23.42 3.50
CA THR A 422 7.26 -22.44 4.52
C THR A 422 8.74 -22.60 4.89
N GLY A 423 9.20 -23.83 5.09
CA GLY A 423 10.60 -24.13 5.40
C GLY A 423 11.54 -23.72 4.27
N LEU A 424 11.14 -23.88 3.00
CA LEU A 424 11.91 -23.43 1.85
C LEU A 424 12.06 -21.90 1.86
N THR A 425 10.95 -21.16 1.96
CA THR A 425 11.01 -19.68 2.00
C THR A 425 11.79 -19.16 3.20
N HIS A 426 11.60 -19.74 4.39
CA HIS A 426 12.36 -19.39 5.60
C HIS A 426 13.86 -19.67 5.44
N SER A 427 14.22 -20.89 5.03
CA SER A 427 15.62 -21.30 4.90
C SER A 427 16.35 -20.52 3.81
N LEU A 428 15.70 -20.23 2.68
CA LEU A 428 16.29 -19.45 1.59
C LEU A 428 16.70 -18.05 2.07
N ILE A 429 15.82 -17.35 2.79
CA ILE A 429 16.11 -15.99 3.28
C ILE A 429 17.14 -16.02 4.41
N LEU A 430 17.09 -17.02 5.29
CA LEU A 430 18.07 -17.20 6.37
C LEU A 430 19.47 -17.50 5.81
N VAL A 431 19.59 -18.43 4.87
CA VAL A 431 20.85 -18.75 4.19
C VAL A 431 21.38 -17.53 3.45
N PHE A 432 20.51 -16.81 2.72
CA PHE A 432 20.91 -15.59 2.02
C PHE A 432 21.48 -14.53 2.99
N GLY A 433 20.80 -14.27 4.12
CA GLY A 433 21.27 -13.34 5.14
C GLY A 433 22.59 -13.77 5.78
N LEU A 434 22.76 -15.06 6.10
CA LEU A 434 24.00 -15.59 6.66
C LEU A 434 25.17 -15.53 5.68
N CYS A 435 24.96 -15.93 4.42
CA CYS A 435 25.97 -15.84 3.37
C CYS A 435 26.41 -14.39 3.17
N HIS A 436 25.47 -13.45 3.16
CA HIS A 436 25.79 -12.04 3.02
C HIS A 436 26.56 -11.49 4.23
N ALA A 437 26.17 -11.86 5.46
CA ALA A 437 26.89 -11.49 6.67
C ALA A 437 28.32 -12.06 6.70
N PHE A 438 28.49 -13.28 6.21
CA PHE A 438 29.79 -13.91 6.06
C PHE A 438 30.66 -13.20 5.02
N ILE A 439 30.14 -12.88 3.83
CA ILE A 439 30.90 -12.13 2.82
C ILE A 439 31.32 -10.75 3.36
N GLN A 440 30.41 -10.06 4.06
CA GLN A 440 30.70 -8.77 4.71
C GLN A 440 31.83 -8.82 5.72
N SER A 441 31.98 -9.92 6.47
CA SER A 441 33.04 -10.03 7.48
C SER A 441 34.44 -10.25 6.88
N TYR A 442 34.53 -10.80 5.67
CA TYR A 442 35.81 -11.03 4.97
C TYR A 442 36.17 -9.94 3.97
N SER A 443 35.18 -9.29 3.34
CA SER A 443 35.41 -8.26 2.31
C SER A 443 34.44 -7.08 2.47
N PRO A 444 34.68 -6.17 3.43
CA PRO A 444 33.79 -5.04 3.70
C PRO A 444 33.70 -4.06 2.51
N GLU A 445 34.72 -4.00 1.65
CA GLU A 445 34.78 -3.11 0.48
C GLU A 445 33.89 -3.56 -0.68
N THR A 446 33.52 -4.86 -0.74
CA THR A 446 32.66 -5.41 -1.80
C THR A 446 31.17 -5.32 -1.45
N ALA A 447 30.83 -5.09 -0.18
CA ALA A 447 29.48 -5.22 0.34
C ALA A 447 28.78 -3.87 0.51
N ASN A 448 28.67 -3.10 -0.57
CA ASN A 448 27.76 -1.97 -0.60
C ASN A 448 26.32 -2.48 -0.73
N GLN A 449 25.45 -2.03 0.18
CA GLN A 449 23.98 -1.87 0.08
C GLN A 449 23.02 -2.84 0.80
N LEU A 450 23.42 -3.99 1.36
CA LEU A 450 22.50 -4.83 2.17
C LEU A 450 23.04 -5.08 3.58
N HIS A 451 22.28 -4.77 4.63
CA HIS A 451 22.64 -5.14 6.00
C HIS A 451 21.76 -6.29 6.49
N PRO A 452 22.28 -7.53 6.63
CA PRO A 452 21.47 -8.73 6.89
C PRO A 452 20.57 -8.64 8.13
N LEU A 453 21.01 -7.93 9.18
CA LEU A 453 20.17 -7.72 10.36
C LEU A 453 18.92 -6.89 10.06
N LEU A 454 18.94 -5.96 9.11
CA LEU A 454 17.77 -5.14 8.78
C LEU A 454 16.63 -5.97 8.19
N ILE A 455 16.91 -7.15 7.61
CA ILE A 455 15.88 -8.07 7.14
C ILE A 455 14.98 -8.52 8.29
N PHE A 456 15.54 -8.77 9.48
CA PHE A 456 14.81 -9.35 10.60
C PHE A 456 14.70 -8.46 11.84
N GLN A 457 15.42 -7.35 11.90
CA GLN A 457 15.43 -6.47 13.06
C GLN A 457 14.50 -5.28 12.84
N PRO A 458 13.35 -5.23 13.55
CA PRO A 458 12.45 -4.09 13.45
C PRO A 458 12.99 -2.89 14.19
N ILE A 459 12.55 -1.71 13.76
CA ILE A 459 12.77 -0.47 14.50
C ILE A 459 11.96 -0.54 15.79
N SER A 460 12.57 -0.10 16.89
CA SER A 460 11.89 -0.05 18.18
C SER A 460 10.65 0.84 18.09
N PRO A 461 9.46 0.37 18.53
CA PRO A 461 8.26 1.19 18.51
C PRO A 461 8.33 2.36 19.51
N PHE A 462 9.32 2.38 20.39
CA PHE A 462 9.56 3.43 21.38
C PHE A 462 10.61 4.47 20.91
N LEU A 463 11.17 4.30 19.71
CA LEU A 463 12.10 5.26 19.15
C LEU A 463 11.33 6.46 18.58
N ASN A 464 11.66 7.67 19.04
CA ASN A 464 10.99 8.91 18.61
C ASN A 464 11.61 9.56 17.36
N GLU A 465 12.37 8.81 16.57
CA GLU A 465 12.97 9.31 15.34
C GLU A 465 11.95 9.31 14.19
N LYS A 466 11.86 10.43 13.47
CA LYS A 466 11.09 10.49 12.23
C LYS A 466 11.83 9.69 11.17
N LEU A 467 11.19 8.66 10.64
CA LEU A 467 11.75 7.90 9.52
C LEU A 467 11.82 8.79 8.28
N ASP A 468 13.02 8.87 7.72
CA ASP A 468 13.39 9.60 6.50
C ASP A 468 12.85 8.90 5.24
N ALA A 469 12.89 7.56 5.24
CA ALA A 469 12.45 6.67 4.16
C ALA A 469 11.12 5.94 4.47
N PHE A 470 10.23 5.89 3.48
CA PHE A 470 8.90 5.28 3.59
C PHE A 470 8.99 3.74 3.65
N GLU A 471 9.86 3.16 2.83
CA GLU A 471 10.13 1.73 2.69
C GLU A 471 10.66 1.13 3.99
N ARG A 472 11.51 1.89 4.70
CA ARG A 472 12.04 1.51 6.02
C ARG A 472 10.94 1.44 7.07
N GLY A 473 9.96 2.36 7.00
CA GLY A 473 8.76 2.32 7.84
C GLY A 473 7.89 1.09 7.55
N ILE A 474 7.68 0.77 6.26
CA ILE A 474 6.94 -0.43 5.86
C ILE A 474 7.64 -1.71 6.33
N LEU A 475 8.96 -1.80 6.15
CA LEU A 475 9.74 -2.95 6.61
C LEU A 475 9.53 -3.18 8.11
N SER A 476 9.71 -2.14 8.92
CA SER A 476 9.50 -2.24 10.36
C SER A 476 8.07 -2.59 10.75
N LEU A 477 7.07 -2.05 10.03
CA LEU A 477 5.67 -2.38 10.26
C LEU A 477 5.42 -3.87 9.99
N LEU A 478 5.82 -4.39 8.83
CA LEU A 478 5.60 -5.78 8.44
C LEU A 478 6.38 -6.76 9.34
N GLN A 479 7.55 -6.36 9.82
CA GLN A 479 8.32 -7.13 10.80
C GLN A 479 7.54 -7.31 12.10
N HIS A 480 7.09 -6.22 12.72
CA HIS A 480 6.23 -6.30 13.90
C HIS A 480 4.97 -7.12 13.61
N ASP A 481 4.29 -6.85 12.50
CA ASP A 481 3.06 -7.53 12.12
C ASP A 481 3.24 -9.05 12.06
N THR A 482 4.32 -9.51 11.42
CA THR A 482 4.66 -10.93 11.30
C THR A 482 5.06 -11.54 12.64
N TYR A 483 5.84 -10.84 13.46
CA TYR A 483 6.30 -11.37 14.76
C TYR A 483 5.18 -11.48 15.78
N PHE A 484 4.28 -10.50 15.86
CA PHE A 484 3.11 -10.59 16.73
C PHE A 484 2.18 -11.74 16.31
N ALA A 485 1.94 -11.89 15.00
CA ALA A 485 1.15 -13.01 14.49
C ALA A 485 1.81 -14.37 14.77
N GLY A 486 3.11 -14.49 14.53
CA GLY A 486 3.88 -15.71 14.75
C GLY A 486 3.98 -16.09 16.22
N ALA A 487 4.37 -15.15 17.09
CA ALA A 487 4.50 -15.39 18.52
C ALA A 487 3.16 -15.80 19.14
N SER A 488 2.07 -15.09 18.83
CA SER A 488 0.73 -15.44 19.34
C SER A 488 0.26 -16.80 18.84
N SER A 489 0.52 -17.15 17.58
CA SER A 489 0.16 -18.46 17.01
C SER A 489 0.97 -19.59 17.63
N LEU A 490 2.26 -19.37 17.89
CA LEU A 490 3.12 -20.36 18.53
C LEU A 490 2.70 -20.61 19.99
N ILE A 491 2.44 -19.54 20.76
CA ILE A 491 1.92 -19.65 22.13
C ILE A 491 0.59 -20.41 22.15
N TRP A 492 -0.33 -20.06 21.25
CA TRP A 492 -1.61 -20.75 21.09
C TRP A 492 -1.43 -22.24 20.76
N ALA A 493 -0.57 -22.58 19.81
CA ALA A 493 -0.31 -23.96 19.43
C ALA A 493 0.31 -24.77 20.59
N LEU A 494 1.28 -24.20 21.32
CA LEU A 494 1.90 -24.83 22.49
C LEU A 494 0.90 -25.04 23.63
N TYR A 495 0.01 -24.07 23.86
CA TYR A 495 -1.08 -24.21 24.81
C TYR A 495 -1.97 -25.41 24.45
N LEU A 496 -2.44 -25.49 23.19
CA LEU A 496 -3.28 -26.62 22.76
C LEU A 496 -2.53 -27.95 22.79
N TYR A 497 -1.23 -27.97 22.48
CA TYR A 497 -0.40 -29.16 22.61
C TYR A 497 -0.27 -29.63 24.07
N SER A 498 -0.05 -28.69 25.00
CA SER A 498 0.07 -29.00 26.43
C SER A 498 -1.21 -29.60 27.02
N ASN A 499 -2.38 -29.23 26.48
CA ASN A 499 -3.67 -29.81 26.88
C ASN A 499 -3.82 -31.28 26.48
N VAL A 500 -3.13 -31.72 25.42
CA VAL A 500 -3.11 -33.13 24.97
C VAL A 500 -2.00 -33.92 25.67
N LYS A 501 -0.87 -33.26 26.02
CA LYS A 501 0.24 -33.86 26.75
C LYS A 501 0.47 -33.17 28.11
N PRO A 502 -0.36 -33.45 29.13
CA PRO A 502 -0.31 -32.74 30.42
C PRO A 502 0.99 -32.94 31.22
N GLY A 503 1.86 -33.87 30.82
CA GLY A 503 3.18 -34.11 31.44
C GLY A 503 4.35 -33.37 30.78
N VAL A 504 4.12 -32.58 29.74
CA VAL A 504 5.22 -31.86 29.06
C VAL A 504 5.71 -30.70 29.93
N THR A 505 7.03 -30.65 30.18
CA THR A 505 7.62 -29.57 30.97
C THR A 505 7.70 -28.27 30.18
N PHE A 506 7.72 -27.13 30.87
CA PHE A 506 7.91 -25.83 30.23
C PHE A 506 9.22 -25.79 29.41
N ALA A 507 10.30 -26.36 29.94
CA ALA A 507 11.58 -26.44 29.22
C ALA A 507 11.47 -27.23 27.91
N ALA A 508 10.71 -28.33 27.89
CA ALA A 508 10.47 -29.10 26.66
C ALA A 508 9.62 -28.32 25.65
N LEU A 509 8.62 -27.55 26.11
CA LEU A 509 7.83 -26.67 25.24
C LEU A 509 8.69 -25.57 24.62
N VAL A 510 9.52 -24.91 25.42
CA VAL A 510 10.46 -23.87 24.94
C VAL A 510 11.46 -24.48 23.96
N GLY A 511 12.07 -25.62 24.28
CA GLY A 511 13.01 -26.30 23.38
C GLY A 511 12.36 -26.65 22.04
N LYS A 512 11.13 -27.17 22.06
CA LYS A 512 10.35 -27.46 20.84
C LYS A 512 10.05 -26.19 20.04
N ALA A 513 9.60 -25.14 20.71
CA ALA A 513 9.31 -23.84 20.11
C ALA A 513 10.55 -23.27 19.40
N THR A 514 11.72 -23.32 20.06
CA THR A 514 13.00 -22.88 19.51
C THR A 514 13.39 -23.70 18.29
N VAL A 515 13.40 -25.04 18.38
CA VAL A 515 13.79 -25.91 17.27
C VAL A 515 12.93 -25.66 16.03
N PHE A 516 11.61 -25.64 16.20
CA PHE A 516 10.72 -25.42 15.06
C PHE A 516 10.78 -24.00 14.51
N THR A 517 11.01 -22.99 15.35
CA THR A 517 11.18 -21.60 14.89
C THR A 517 12.44 -21.45 14.04
N VAL A 518 13.53 -22.13 14.42
CA VAL A 518 14.77 -22.15 13.62
C VAL A 518 14.54 -22.81 12.26
N LEU A 519 13.75 -23.88 12.20
CA LEU A 519 13.51 -24.63 10.96
C LEU A 519 12.50 -23.98 10.03
N PHE A 520 11.45 -23.36 10.56
CA PHE A 520 10.29 -22.93 9.77
C PHE A 520 9.85 -21.48 10.00
N GLY A 521 10.53 -20.74 10.88
CA GLY A 521 10.02 -19.47 11.41
C GLY A 521 8.86 -19.67 12.40
N PRO A 522 8.38 -18.61 13.07
CA PRO A 522 7.46 -18.72 14.20
C PRO A 522 6.04 -19.19 13.80
N CYS A 523 5.51 -18.78 12.64
CA CYS A 523 4.21 -19.28 12.15
C CYS A 523 4.32 -20.73 11.68
N GLY A 524 5.41 -21.07 10.98
CA GLY A 524 5.70 -22.45 10.60
C GLY A 524 5.90 -23.36 11.83
N ALA A 525 6.49 -22.83 12.90
CA ALA A 525 6.63 -23.54 14.16
C ALA A 525 5.27 -23.82 14.81
N ALA A 526 4.36 -22.85 14.82
CA ALA A 526 3.00 -23.05 15.29
C ALA A 526 2.31 -24.18 14.50
N LEU A 527 2.47 -24.19 13.17
CA LEU A 527 1.95 -25.23 12.30
C LEU A 527 2.55 -26.62 12.60
N ALA A 528 3.86 -26.71 12.86
CA ALA A 528 4.53 -27.96 13.22
C ALA A 528 4.06 -28.50 14.59
N VAL A 529 3.88 -27.63 15.58
CA VAL A 529 3.32 -28.01 16.89
C VAL A 529 1.88 -28.51 16.74
N MET A 530 1.08 -27.86 15.91
CA MET A 530 -0.30 -28.26 15.61
C MET A 530 -0.38 -29.62 14.89
N LYS A 531 0.55 -29.88 13.97
CA LYS A 531 0.71 -31.19 13.34
C LYS A 531 0.96 -32.28 14.40
N GLU A 532 1.93 -32.08 15.29
CA GLU A 532 2.23 -33.07 16.33
C GLU A 532 1.07 -33.27 17.32
N ARG A 533 0.36 -32.19 17.66
CA ARG A 533 -0.84 -32.27 18.50
C ARG A 533 -1.87 -33.19 17.84
N ASP A 534 -2.18 -32.95 16.57
CA ASP A 534 -3.17 -33.74 15.84
C ASP A 534 -2.74 -35.21 15.72
N GLU A 535 -1.48 -35.47 15.41
CA GLU A 535 -0.93 -36.84 15.35
C GLU A 535 -1.05 -37.56 16.70
N THR A 536 -0.83 -36.86 17.82
CA THR A 536 -1.00 -37.42 19.17
C THR A 536 -2.47 -37.79 19.42
N VAL A 537 -3.41 -36.87 19.14
CA VAL A 537 -4.85 -37.11 19.37
C VAL A 537 -5.36 -38.28 18.54
N PHE A 538 -4.94 -38.40 17.27
CA PHE A 538 -5.39 -39.50 16.43
C PHE A 538 -4.76 -40.84 16.82
N ALA A 539 -3.51 -40.86 17.33
CA ALA A 539 -2.87 -42.09 17.83
C ALA A 539 -3.58 -42.65 19.09
N ASP A 540 -3.89 -41.79 20.06
CA ASP A 540 -4.60 -42.21 21.28
C ASP A 540 -6.00 -42.77 20.96
N SER A 541 -6.65 -42.21 19.93
CA SER A 541 -7.95 -42.72 19.47
C SER A 541 -7.87 -44.13 18.88
N THR A 542 -6.79 -44.48 18.18
CA THR A 542 -6.62 -45.83 17.61
C THR A 542 -6.34 -46.87 18.70
N ASP A 543 -5.56 -46.52 19.71
CA ASP A 543 -5.21 -47.44 20.80
C ASP A 543 -6.42 -47.78 21.67
N SER A 544 -7.34 -46.82 21.85
CA SER A 544 -8.59 -47.03 22.60
C SER A 544 -9.59 -48.00 21.95
N VAL A 545 -9.48 -48.24 20.64
CA VAL A 545 -10.38 -49.12 19.86
C VAL A 545 -9.87 -50.57 19.84
N THR A 546 -8.58 -50.79 20.07
CA THR A 546 -8.02 -52.14 20.27
C THR A 546 -8.32 -52.65 21.68
N PRO A 547 -9.13 -53.71 21.86
CA PRO A 547 -9.36 -54.25 23.20
C PRO A 547 -8.04 -54.80 23.75
N LYS A 548 -7.63 -54.31 24.92
CA LYS A 548 -6.57 -54.95 25.71
C LYS A 548 -7.00 -56.39 25.94
N LYS A 549 -6.33 -57.35 25.30
CA LYS A 549 -6.42 -58.75 25.70
C LYS A 549 -5.97 -58.82 27.17
N GLN A 550 -6.92 -58.97 28.08
CA GLN A 550 -6.63 -59.38 29.44
C GLN A 550 -6.10 -60.81 29.35
N ASN A 551 -4.83 -60.98 29.76
CA ASN A 551 -4.27 -62.29 30.07
C ASN A 551 -4.67 -62.69 31.49
#